data_AF-A0A246SWY1-F1
#
_entry.id   AF-A0A246SWY1-F1
#
_cell.length_a   1.000
_cell.length_b   1.000
_cell.length_c   1.000
_cell.angle_alpha   90.00
_cell.angle_beta   90.00
_cell.angle_gamma   90.00
#
_symmetry.space_group_name_H-M   'P 1'
#
loop_
_entity.id
_entity.type
_entity.pdbx_description
1 polymer ?
#
loop_
_entity_poly.entity_id
_entity_poly.type
_entity_poly.pdbx_seq_one_letter_code
_entity_poly.pdbx_strand_id
1 'polypeptide(L)' 'MGSPTSLKLDDELKGRVQQFAQYVEREEKRETLDAWDEFQATGRHVTGDEVANWLSTWGTDEELPTPECHK' A
#
# COMPACT_ATOMS: atom_id res chain seq x y z
N MET A 1 37.98 11.16 -13.05
CA MET A 1 36.51 11.22 -13.29
C MET A 1 35.97 9.83 -13.06
N GLY A 2 35.16 9.62 -12.01
CA GLY A 2 34.63 8.31 -11.67
C GLY A 2 33.52 7.92 -12.65
N SER A 3 33.69 6.81 -13.36
CA SER A 3 32.63 6.22 -14.18
C SER A 3 31.48 5.77 -13.26
N PRO A 4 30.22 6.01 -13.61
CA PRO A 4 29.09 5.54 -12.83
C PRO A 4 29.06 4.01 -12.86
N THR A 5 28.98 3.38 -11.69
CA THR A 5 28.91 1.93 -11.52
C THR A 5 27.60 1.42 -12.12
N SER A 6 27.61 1.12 -13.42
CA SER A 6 26.54 0.44 -14.13
C SER A 6 26.50 -1.01 -13.64
N LEU A 7 25.73 -1.25 -12.58
CA LEU A 7 25.28 -2.57 -12.17
C LEU A 7 24.59 -3.19 -13.39
N LYS A 8 25.26 -4.12 -14.07
CA LYS A 8 24.64 -4.97 -15.07
C LYS A 8 23.60 -5.80 -14.32
N LEU A 9 22.33 -5.39 -14.36
CA LEU A 9 21.24 -6.32 -14.06
C LEU A 9 21.38 -7.44 -15.10
N ASP A 10 21.83 -8.61 -14.64
CA ASP A 10 21.73 -9.83 -15.43
C ASP A 10 20.27 -10.06 -15.85
N ASP A 11 20.07 -10.58 -17.06
CA ASP A 11 18.73 -10.78 -17.65
C ASP A 11 17.84 -11.66 -16.75
N GLU A 12 18.44 -12.51 -15.92
CA GLU A 12 17.77 -13.31 -14.90
C GLU A 12 17.16 -12.43 -13.79
N LEU A 13 17.93 -11.54 -13.18
CA LEU A 13 17.43 -10.62 -12.15
C LEU A 13 16.36 -9.68 -12.71
N LYS A 14 16.53 -9.22 -13.95
CA LYS A 14 15.51 -8.42 -14.65
C LYS A 14 14.21 -9.21 -14.85
N GLY A 15 14.30 -10.47 -15.26
CA GLY A 15 13.15 -11.36 -15.40
C GLY A 15 12.42 -11.58 -14.08
N ARG A 16 13.16 -11.77 -12.98
CA ARG A 16 12.58 -11.92 -11.63
C ARG A 16 11.84 -10.66 -11.18
N VAL A 17 12.45 -9.49 -11.33
CA VAL A 17 11.80 -8.20 -11.00
C VAL A 17 10.52 -8.00 -11.80
N GLN A 18 10.52 -8.36 -13.08
CA GLN A 18 9.33 -8.23 -13.92
C GLN A 18 8.21 -9.19 -13.50
N GLN A 19 8.55 -10.41 -13.07
CA GLN A 19 7.58 -11.36 -12.53
C GLN A 19 6.99 -10.87 -11.19
N PHE A 20 7.82 -10.30 -10.31
CA PHE A 20 7.34 -9.68 -9.06
C PHE A 20 6.42 -8.49 -9.33
N ALA A 21 6.78 -7.61 -10.26
CA ALA A 21 5.93 -6.47 -10.63
C ALA A 21 4.56 -6.93 -11.14
N GLN A 22 4.51 -7.92 -12.04
CA GLN A 22 3.25 -8.48 -12.54
C GLN A 22 2.44 -9.22 -11.46
N TYR A 23 3.11 -9.77 -10.45
CA TYR A 23 2.43 -10.38 -9.31
C TYR A 23 1.81 -9.31 -8.42
N VAL A 24 2.59 -8.28 -8.05
CA VAL A 24 2.12 -7.13 -7.27
C VAL A 24 0.95 -6.45 -7.97
N GLU A 25 1.06 -6.12 -9.26
CA GLU A 25 -0.03 -5.49 -10.02
C GLU A 25 -1.34 -6.31 -10.00
N ARG A 26 -1.24 -7.64 -10.02
CA ARG A 26 -2.42 -8.52 -9.97
C ARG A 26 -3.01 -8.61 -8.56
N GLU A 27 -2.15 -8.68 -7.54
CA GLU A 27 -2.60 -8.70 -6.15
C GLU A 27 -3.21 -7.35 -5.74
N GLU A 28 -2.57 -6.22 -6.04
CA GLU A 28 -3.09 -4.86 -5.79
C GLU A 28 -4.47 -4.65 -6.45
N LYS A 29 -4.63 -5.17 -7.66
CA LYS A 29 -5.93 -5.17 -8.36
C LYS A 29 -6.97 -6.03 -7.64
N ARG A 30 -6.58 -7.18 -7.07
CA ARG A 30 -7.49 -8.04 -6.31
C ARG A 30 -7.86 -7.39 -4.98
N GLU A 31 -6.89 -6.86 -4.25
CA GLU A 31 -7.11 -6.17 -2.97
C GLU A 31 -8.04 -4.96 -3.12
N THR A 32 -7.93 -4.21 -4.23
CA THR A 32 -8.84 -3.09 -4.52
C THR A 32 -10.29 -3.56 -4.72
N LEU A 33 -10.48 -4.69 -5.42
CA LEU A 33 -11.81 -5.24 -5.68
C LEU A 33 -12.39 -5.90 -4.42
N ASP A 34 -11.57 -6.61 -3.65
CA ASP A 34 -11.98 -7.26 -2.40
C ASP A 34 -12.39 -6.21 -1.35
N ALA A 35 -11.62 -5.12 -1.20
CA ALA A 35 -11.96 -4.01 -0.32
C ALA A 35 -13.25 -3.29 -0.75
N TRP A 36 -13.47 -3.17 -2.06
CA TRP A 36 -14.72 -2.62 -2.60
C TRP A 36 -15.91 -3.53 -2.32
N ASP A 37 -15.79 -4.83 -2.55
CA ASP A 37 -16.85 -5.81 -2.26
C ASP A 37 -17.15 -5.88 -0.75
N GLU A 38 -16.14 -5.81 0.12
CA GLU A 38 -16.31 -5.74 1.57
C GLU A 38 -17.05 -4.46 2.00
N PHE A 39 -16.70 -3.32 1.43
CA PHE A 39 -17.41 -2.07 1.66
C PHE A 39 -18.88 -2.17 1.20
N GLN A 40 -19.14 -2.73 0.02
CA GLN A 40 -20.51 -2.93 -0.47
C GLN A 40 -21.31 -3.90 0.42
N ALA A 41 -20.68 -4.95 0.94
CA ALA A 41 -21.34 -5.97 1.75
C ALA A 41 -21.58 -5.52 3.21
N THR A 42 -20.65 -4.78 3.80
CA THR A 42 -20.67 -4.46 5.24
C THR A 42 -21.02 -3.00 5.54
N GLY A 43 -20.79 -2.10 4.58
CA GLY A 43 -20.85 -0.64 4.76
C GLY A 43 -19.74 -0.08 5.63
N ARG A 44 -18.79 -0.92 6.10
CA ARG A 44 -17.77 -0.49 7.05
C ARG A 44 -16.73 0.39 6.36
N HIS A 45 -16.54 1.60 6.88
CA HIS A 45 -15.58 2.57 6.44
C HIS A 45 -15.02 3.34 7.64
N VAL A 46 -13.94 4.07 7.41
CA VAL A 46 -13.48 5.13 8.30
C VAL A 46 -13.73 6.44 7.58
N THR A 47 -14.21 7.46 8.28
CA THR A 47 -14.43 8.77 7.67
C THR A 47 -13.10 9.49 7.44
N GLY A 48 -13.08 10.42 6.47
CA GLY A 48 -11.90 11.23 6.20
C GLY A 48 -11.41 12.03 7.42
N ASP A 49 -12.34 12.48 8.27
CA ASP A 49 -12.03 13.26 9.46
C ASP A 49 -11.33 12.41 10.54
N GLU A 50 -11.73 11.15 10.73
CA GLU A 50 -11.05 10.24 11.67
C GLU A 50 -9.64 9.89 11.20
N VAL A 51 -9.45 9.66 9.90
CA VAL A 51 -8.12 9.44 9.32
C VAL A 51 -7.26 10.70 9.48
N ALA A 52 -7.81 11.88 9.23
CA ALA A 52 -7.08 13.14 9.39
C ALA A 52 -6.68 13.40 10.84
N ASN A 53 -7.58 13.14 11.80
CA ASN A 53 -7.28 13.27 13.23
C ASN A 53 -6.19 12.27 13.65
N TRP A 54 -6.28 11.02 13.21
CA TRP A 54 -5.23 10.02 13.47
C TRP A 54 -3.87 10.46 12.91
N LEU A 55 -3.82 10.81 11.61
CA LEU A 55 -2.61 11.27 10.93
C LEU A 55 -2.00 12.53 11.58
N SER A 56 -2.80 13.40 12.19
CA SER A 56 -2.30 14.60 12.87
C SER A 56 -1.46 14.31 14.11
N THR A 57 -1.67 13.15 14.73
CA THR A 57 -0.94 12.70 15.94
C THR A 57 0.10 11.63 15.63
N TRP A 58 0.13 11.14 14.39
CA TRP A 58 0.99 10.03 13.97
C TRP A 58 2.48 10.40 14.06
N GLY A 59 3.27 9.55 14.73
CA GLY A 59 4.69 9.81 14.97
C GLY A 59 4.98 10.82 16.10
N THR A 60 3.97 11.14 16.93
CA THR A 60 4.13 11.93 18.15
C THR A 60 3.95 11.06 19.39
N ASP A 61 4.31 11.57 20.57
CA ASP A 61 4.09 10.87 21.85
C ASP A 61 2.59 10.71 22.19
N GLU A 62 1.71 11.46 21.51
CA GLU A 62 0.25 11.42 21.67
C GLU A 62 -0.46 10.71 20.50
N GLU A 63 0.26 9.83 19.78
CA GLU A 63 -0.29 9.07 18.66
C GLU A 63 -1.59 8.34 19.04
N LEU A 64 -2.68 8.72 18.36
CA LEU A 64 -3.98 8.10 18.50
C LEU A 64 -3.98 6.69 17.92
N PRO A 65 -4.81 5.76 18.46
CA PRO A 65 -4.93 4.43 17.89
C PRO A 65 -5.50 4.50 16.46
N THR A 66 -5.12 3.53 15.63
CA THR A 66 -5.66 3.39 14.27
C THR A 66 -7.20 3.31 14.34
N PRO A 67 -7.92 4.15 13.57
CA PRO A 67 -9.38 4.18 13.63
C PRO A 67 -10.00 2.87 13.14
N GLU A 68 -11.03 2.39 13.82
CA GLU A 68 -11.75 1.16 13.45
C GLU A 68 -12.83 1.42 12.39
N CYS A 69 -12.95 0.52 11.42
CA CYS A 69 -13.99 0.61 10.40
C CYS A 69 -15.40 0.41 10.99
N HIS A 70 -16.28 1.38 10.77
CA HIS A 70 -17.67 1.42 11.24
C HIS A 70 -18.64 1.69 10.09
N LYS A 71 -19.94 1.45 10.28
CA LYS A 71 -20.95 1.59 9.22
C LYS A 71 -21.33 3.03 8.94
#